data_AF-A0A382RAY2-F1
#
_entry.id   AF-A0A382RAY2-F1
#
_cell.length_a   1.000
_cell.length_b   1.000
_cell.length_c   1.000
_cell.angle_alpha   90.00
_cell.angle_beta   90.00
_cell.angle_gamma   90.00
#
_symmetry.space_group_name_H-M   'P 1'
#
loop_
_entity.id
_entity.type
_entity.pdbx_description
1 polymer ?
#
loop_
_entity_poly.entity_id
_entity_poly.type
_entity_poly.pdbx_seq_one_letter_code
_entity_poly.pdbx_strand_id
1 'polypeptide(L)' 'MATYTVTVSDTDESILKNDLLDQDEWIQAAVNGKINNCWKRMHRNWTDRLTNDETFTDLLPSNKADFVALVIAR' A
#
# COMPACT_ATOMS: atom_id res chain seq x y z
N MET A 1 8.98 -5.41 10.01
CA MET A 1 7.92 -6.03 9.19
C MET A 1 6.69 -6.16 10.07
N ALA A 2 5.51 -5.75 9.59
CA ALA A 2 4.26 -5.93 10.33
C ALA A 2 3.59 -7.24 9.88
N THR A 3 2.94 -7.94 10.80
CA THR A 3 2.21 -9.20 10.53
C THR A 3 0.75 -9.01 10.90
N TYR A 4 -0.15 -9.45 10.02
CA TYR A 4 -1.59 -9.42 10.22
C TYR A 4 -2.15 -10.84 10.01
N THR A 5 -3.10 -11.26 10.84
CA THR A 5 -3.72 -12.59 10.78
C THR A 5 -5.19 -12.47 10.37
N VAL A 6 -5.62 -13.33 9.45
CA VAL A 6 -7.03 -13.48 9.04
C VAL A 6 -7.47 -14.89 9.44
N THR A 7 -8.61 -15.00 10.13
CA THR A 7 -9.21 -16.29 10.46
C THR A 7 -10.33 -16.59 9.47
N VAL A 8 -10.31 -17.79 8.91
CA VAL A 8 -11.30 -18.29 7.95
C VAL A 8 -11.88 -19.58 8.52
N SER A 9 -13.21 -19.71 8.51
CA SER A 9 -13.85 -20.95 8.96
C SER A 9 -13.65 -22.09 7.95
N ASP A 10 -13.75 -23.34 8.38
CA ASP A 10 -13.64 -24.49 7.48
C ASP A 10 -14.67 -24.43 6.33
N THR A 11 -15.87 -23.92 6.63
CA THR A 11 -16.93 -23.69 5.63
C THR A 11 -16.50 -22.66 4.60
N ASP A 12 -15.98 -21.51 5.02
CA ASP A 12 -15.54 -20.44 4.12
C ASP A 12 -14.29 -20.85 3.34
N GLU A 13 -13.38 -21.61 3.95
CA GLU A 13 -12.20 -22.13 3.26
C GLU A 13 -12.61 -23.09 2.13
N SER A 14 -13.64 -23.90 2.35
CA SER A 14 -14.21 -24.77 1.31
C SER A 14 -14.80 -23.97 0.14
N ILE A 15 -15.47 -22.85 0.44
CA ILE A 15 -15.99 -21.93 -0.58
C ILE A 15 -14.83 -21.30 -1.36
N LEU A 16 -13.79 -20.82 -0.68
CA LEU A 16 -12.62 -20.22 -1.33
C LEU A 16 -11.87 -21.23 -2.21
N LYS A 17 -11.78 -22.50 -1.82
CA LYS A 17 -11.14 -23.56 -2.62
C LYS A 17 -11.90 -23.90 -3.91
N ASN A 18 -13.18 -23.54 -4.01
CA ASN A 18 -13.93 -23.71 -5.25
C ASN A 18 -13.45 -22.75 -6.35
N ASP A 19 -13.12 -21.51 -5.97
CA ASP A 19 -12.84 -20.42 -6.92
C ASP A 19 -11.35 -20.02 -6.99
N LEU A 20 -10.58 -20.27 -5.92
CA LEU A 20 -9.17 -19.89 -5.80
C LEU A 20 -8.27 -21.12 -5.88
N LEU A 21 -7.27 -21.05 -6.77
CA LEU A 21 -6.24 -22.10 -6.91
C LEU A 21 -5.31 -22.16 -5.69
N ASP A 22 -4.92 -20.98 -5.17
CA ASP A 22 -4.09 -20.81 -3.98
C ASP A 22 -4.58 -19.59 -3.18
N GLN A 23 -5.09 -19.83 -1.98
CA GLN A 23 -5.63 -18.77 -1.12
C GLN A 23 -4.54 -17.88 -0.54
N ASP A 24 -3.37 -18.41 -0.20
CA ASP A 24 -2.28 -17.60 0.33
C ASP A 24 -1.75 -16.67 -0.76
N GLU A 25 -1.48 -17.20 -1.96
CA GLU A 25 -1.03 -16.38 -3.09
C GLU A 25 -2.03 -15.26 -3.39
N TRP A 26 -3.34 -15.59 -3.41
CA TRP A 26 -4.39 -14.60 -3.64
C TRP A 26 -4.40 -13.50 -2.56
N ILE A 27 -4.31 -13.87 -1.28
CA ILE A 27 -4.27 -12.91 -0.15
C ILE A 27 -3.04 -12.02 -0.26
N GLN A 28 -1.85 -12.60 -0.48
CA GLN A 28 -0.60 -11.85 -0.62
C GLN A 28 -0.67 -10.87 -1.81
N ALA A 29 -1.17 -11.33 -2.96
CA ALA A 29 -1.33 -10.51 -4.15
C ALA A 29 -2.34 -9.36 -3.92
N ALA A 30 -3.46 -9.63 -3.25
CA ALA A 30 -4.46 -8.64 -2.92
C ALA A 30 -3.90 -7.53 -2.01
N VAL A 31 -3.16 -7.91 -0.96
CA VAL A 31 -2.52 -6.96 -0.04
C VAL A 31 -1.44 -6.13 -0.77
N ASN A 32 -0.59 -6.77 -1.57
CA ASN A 32 0.41 -6.09 -2.39
C ASN A 32 -0.22 -5.09 -3.37
N GLY A 33 -1.31 -5.49 -4.03
CA GLY A 33 -2.09 -4.63 -4.91
C GLY A 33 -2.63 -3.40 -4.17
N LYS A 34 -3.17 -3.60 -2.96
CA LYS A 34 -3.67 -2.52 -2.12
C LYS A 34 -2.57 -1.55 -1.69
N ILE A 35 -1.42 -2.07 -1.26
CA ILE A 35 -0.23 -1.26 -0.90
C ILE A 35 0.20 -0.39 -2.07
N ASN A 36 0.28 -0.96 -3.28
CA ASN A 36 0.67 -0.23 -4.48
C ASN A 36 -0.34 0.86 -4.87
N ASN A 37 -1.64 0.59 -4.74
CA ASN A 37 -2.68 1.58 -4.97
C ASN A 37 -2.57 2.74 -3.96
N CYS A 38 -2.47 2.43 -2.67
CA CYS A 38 -2.32 3.42 -1.60
C CYS A 38 -1.07 4.28 -1.82
N TRP A 39 0.06 3.67 -2.20
CA TRP A 39 1.28 4.39 -2.55
C TRP A 39 1.06 5.38 -3.70
N LYS A 40 0.49 4.94 -4.83
CA LYS A 40 0.24 5.81 -5.99
C LYS A 40 -0.64 7.02 -5.63
N ARG A 41 -1.66 6.80 -4.79
CA ARG A 41 -2.55 7.86 -4.32
C ARG A 41 -1.83 8.83 -3.39
N MET A 42 -1.07 8.32 -2.43
CA MET A 42 -0.25 9.13 -1.51
C MET A 42 0.75 9.98 -2.29
N HIS A 43 1.54 9.35 -3.17
CA HIS A 43 2.54 10.03 -3.97
C HIS A 43 1.91 11.15 -4.79
N ARG A 44 0.84 10.88 -5.54
CA ARG A 44 0.16 11.93 -6.34
C ARG A 44 -0.31 13.10 -5.49
N ASN A 45 -1.02 12.82 -4.39
CA ASN A 45 -1.58 13.87 -3.54
C ASN A 45 -0.49 14.74 -2.90
N TRP A 46 0.58 14.12 -2.41
CA TRP A 46 1.64 14.85 -1.73
C TRP A 46 2.60 15.54 -2.69
N THR A 47 2.88 14.97 -3.87
CA THR A 47 3.62 15.69 -4.91
C THR A 47 2.89 16.99 -5.25
N ASP A 48 1.59 16.94 -5.53
CA ASP A 48 0.79 18.13 -5.84
C ASP A 48 0.82 19.17 -4.70
N ARG A 49 0.63 18.72 -3.45
CA ARG A 49 0.71 19.62 -2.28
C ARG A 49 2.07 20.29 -2.12
N LEU A 50 3.16 19.53 -2.29
CA LEU A 50 4.52 20.04 -2.11
C LEU A 50 4.93 20.96 -3.27
N THR A 51 4.55 20.64 -4.50
CA THR A 51 4.87 21.49 -5.66
C THR A 51 4.08 22.80 -5.67
N ASN A 52 2.93 22.85 -5.00
CA ASN A 52 2.12 24.07 -4.85
C ASN A 52 2.42 24.82 -3.52
N ASP A 53 3.32 24.32 -2.69
CA ASP A 53 3.71 24.97 -1.44
C ASP A 53 4.91 25.91 -1.70
N GLU A 54 4.66 27.21 -1.70
CA GLU A 54 5.70 28.24 -1.92
C GLU A 54 6.83 28.21 -0.88
N THR A 55 6.59 27.61 0.29
CA THR A 55 7.59 27.47 1.35
C THR A 55 8.45 26.21 1.20
N PHE A 56 8.07 25.31 0.30
CA PHE A 56 8.79 24.07 0.08
C PHE A 56 9.96 24.29 -0.90
N THR A 57 11.18 24.28 -0.35
CA THR A 57 12.42 24.51 -1.12
C THR A 57 13.25 23.26 -1.35
N ASP A 58 12.87 22.15 -0.71
CA ASP A 58 13.65 20.90 -0.77
C ASP A 58 13.41 20.15 -2.08
N LEU A 59 14.37 19.32 -2.47
CA LEU A 59 14.21 18.43 -3.61
C LEU A 59 13.26 17.28 -3.25
N LEU A 60 12.35 16.94 -4.17
CA LEU A 60 11.50 15.75 -4.02
C LEU A 60 12.33 14.46 -4.12
N PRO A 61 12.30 13.58 -3.12
CA PRO A 61 13.01 12.30 -3.18
C PRO A 61 12.43 11.40 -4.29
N SER A 62 13.30 10.72 -5.02
CA SER A 62 12.91 9.82 -6.11
C SER A 62 12.56 8.41 -5.64
N ASN A 63 13.06 7.98 -4.47
CA ASN A 63 12.76 6.67 -3.92
C ASN A 63 11.58 6.72 -2.94
N LYS A 64 10.86 5.60 -2.85
CA LYS A 64 9.62 5.50 -2.07
C LYS A 64 9.82 5.72 -0.57
N ALA A 65 10.91 5.19 0.00
CA ALA A 65 11.13 5.24 1.44
C ALA A 65 11.34 6.68 1.91
N ASP A 66 12.24 7.40 1.24
CA ASP A 66 12.57 8.78 1.60
C ASP A 66 11.40 9.73 1.33
N PHE A 67 10.65 9.52 0.25
CA PHE A 67 9.44 10.31 -0.01
C PHE A 67 8.39 10.10 1.09
N VAL A 68 8.17 8.86 1.54
CA VAL A 68 7.23 8.58 2.65
C VAL A 68 7.72 9.21 3.95
N ALA A 69 9.02 9.15 4.25
CA ALA A 69 9.59 9.77 5.43
C ALA A 69 9.41 11.30 5.43
N LEU A 70 9.68 11.96 4.30
CA LEU A 70 9.42 13.39 4.10
C LEU A 70 7.95 13.74 4.40
N VAL A 71 7.02 12.97 3.83
CA VAL A 71 5.58 13.22 4.00
C VAL A 71 5.13 13.03 5.44
N ILE A 72 5.64 12.02 6.16
CA ILE A 72 5.26 11.76 7.56
C ILE A 72 5.81 12.83 8.51
N ALA A 73 6.98 13.40 8.20
CA ALA A 73 7.61 14.42 9.00
C ALA A 73 6.99 15.82 8.83
N ARG A 74 6.13 16.01 7.82
CA ARG A 74 5.49 17.28 7.47
C ARG A 74 4.11 17.43 8.10
#